data_AF-A0A9D9IG92-F1
#
_entry.id   AF-A0A9D9IG92-F1
#
_cell.length_a   1.000
_cell.length_b   1.000
_cell.length_c   1.000
_cell.angle_alpha   90.00
_cell.angle_beta   90.00
_cell.angle_gamma   90.00
#
_symmetry.space_group_name_H-M   'P 1'
#
loop_
_entity.id
_entity.type
_entity.pdbx_description
1 polymer ?
#
loop_
_entity_poly.entity_id
_entity_poly.type
_entity_poly.pdbx_seq_one_letter_code
_entity_poly.pdbx_strand_id
1 'polypeptide(L)'
;MKYIRFFFLALGAMLLAASCKSQYELLLNSNDADIKYDAAFKYFNEEKYQKAAALFESLSVLTNGTERDDTVRYYWGLSNYRASDYYTAETNFSDFVESFPRSPFASEARFLRLDCLYRSTLRYELDQAPTHNAINAINEYLLEHPETEHGQVCSEMLDDLNKRLDTKAYEAARLYYKMEDYIASRVALRNVLKDNSENIFREDILYYIAMSSYKYAQLSVRAKQKDRYLVFLDDYYNFIGELPVSPYRKELDVLYRRAQKALGRPVDTTVYEDADERDFAKERKKLVKESRKEDRASKKLLKESKEDVVEEAVLDEKEINAAEGAEKK
;
A
#
# COMPACT_ATOMS: atom_id res chain seq x y z
N MET A 1 -57.74 40.87 20.67
CA MET A 1 -57.85 39.54 21.30
C MET A 1 -57.66 38.35 20.35
N LYS A 2 -58.15 38.37 19.10
CA LYS A 2 -57.98 37.24 18.15
C LYS A 2 -56.50 36.95 17.80
N TYR A 3 -55.70 37.98 17.54
CA TYR A 3 -54.27 37.83 17.20
C TYR A 3 -53.40 37.34 18.36
N ILE A 4 -53.76 37.69 19.61
CA ILE A 4 -53.08 37.19 20.82
C ILE A 4 -53.33 35.68 20.99
N ARG A 5 -54.56 35.22 20.72
CA ARG A 5 -54.88 33.78 20.71
C ARG A 5 -54.12 33.02 19.63
N PHE A 6 -54.00 33.57 18.42
CA PHE A 6 -53.20 32.96 17.36
C PHE A 6 -51.69 32.96 17.67
N PHE A 7 -51.18 34.00 18.34
CA PHE A 7 -49.78 34.04 18.77
C PHE A 7 -49.49 32.97 19.83
N PHE A 8 -50.35 32.79 20.85
CA PHE A 8 -50.18 31.71 21.83
C PHE A 8 -50.39 30.30 21.23
N LEU A 9 -51.25 30.15 20.21
CA LEU A 9 -51.41 28.89 19.47
C LEU A 9 -50.19 28.56 18.62
N ALA A 10 -49.60 29.55 17.96
CA ALA A 10 -48.37 29.40 17.18
C ALA A 10 -47.16 29.13 18.10
N LEU A 11 -47.06 29.83 19.23
CA LEU A 11 -46.03 29.62 20.24
C LEU A 11 -46.15 28.23 20.89
N GLY A 12 -47.38 27.77 21.16
CA GLY A 12 -47.65 26.41 21.64
C GLY A 12 -47.29 25.33 20.61
N ALA A 13 -47.61 25.53 19.33
CA ALA A 13 -47.21 24.63 18.26
C ALA A 13 -45.68 24.61 18.03
N MET A 14 -45.01 25.75 18.19
CA MET A 14 -43.55 25.87 18.10
C MET A 14 -42.83 25.20 19.29
N LEU A 15 -43.40 25.28 20.50
CA LEU A 15 -42.90 24.57 21.69
C LEU A 15 -43.11 23.05 21.58
N LEU A 16 -44.20 22.59 20.96
CA LEU A 16 -44.44 21.16 20.72
C LEU A 16 -43.52 20.57 19.64
N ALA A 17 -43.10 21.37 18.66
CA ALA A 17 -42.10 20.96 17.66
C ALA A 17 -40.68 20.80 18.24
N ALA A 18 -40.39 21.40 19.41
CA ALA A 18 -39.10 21.30 20.08
C ALA A 18 -38.93 20.00 20.91
N SER A 19 -39.97 19.18 21.06
CA SER A 19 -39.96 18.02 21.99
C SER A 19 -39.82 16.64 21.32
N CYS A 20 -39.63 16.55 20.00
CA CYS A 20 -39.41 15.26 19.35
C CYS A 20 -37.92 14.88 19.36
N LYS A 21 -37.41 14.50 20.53
CA LYS A 21 -36.12 13.78 20.60
C LYS A 21 -36.31 12.45 19.87
N SER A 22 -35.47 12.18 18.85
CA SER A 22 -35.62 10.95 18.06
C SER A 22 -35.52 9.70 18.96
N GLN A 23 -36.15 8.59 18.56
CA GLN A 23 -36.05 7.34 19.31
C GLN A 23 -34.59 6.91 19.56
N TYR A 24 -33.71 7.18 18.60
CA TYR A 24 -32.27 6.97 18.73
C TYR A 24 -31.65 7.84 19.83
N GLU A 25 -32.00 9.13 19.87
CA GLU A 25 -31.48 10.05 20.87
C GLU A 25 -31.98 9.70 22.28
N LEU A 26 -33.21 9.22 22.42
CA LEU A 26 -33.72 8.71 23.70
C LEU A 26 -32.92 7.48 24.15
N LEU A 27 -32.65 6.56 23.23
CA LEU A 27 -31.89 5.36 23.49
C LEU A 27 -30.42 5.66 23.85
N LEU A 28 -29.75 6.52 23.10
CA LEU A 28 -28.34 6.89 23.33
C LEU A 28 -28.14 7.45 24.75
N ASN A 29 -29.09 8.24 25.22
CA ASN A 29 -29.07 8.85 26.55
C ASN A 29 -29.70 7.97 27.66
N SER A 30 -30.15 6.75 27.33
CA SER A 30 -30.72 5.82 28.31
C SER A 30 -29.62 5.19 29.19
N ASN A 31 -29.93 4.92 30.45
CA ASN A 31 -29.08 4.11 31.34
C ASN A 31 -29.48 2.63 31.36
N ASP A 32 -30.50 2.25 30.57
CA ASP A 32 -30.90 0.85 30.40
C ASP A 32 -29.91 0.15 29.46
N ALA A 33 -29.01 -0.64 30.06
CA ALA A 33 -27.95 -1.34 29.33
C ALA A 33 -28.51 -2.44 28.41
N ASP A 34 -29.59 -3.12 28.79
CA ASP A 34 -30.17 -4.21 27.99
C ASP A 34 -30.83 -3.66 26.72
N ILE A 35 -31.70 -2.66 26.87
CA ILE A 35 -32.36 -2.03 25.70
C ILE A 35 -31.33 -1.40 24.77
N LYS A 36 -30.29 -0.76 25.33
CA LYS A 36 -29.22 -0.15 24.54
C LYS A 36 -28.37 -1.20 23.81
N TYR A 37 -28.08 -2.33 24.45
CA TYR A 37 -27.34 -3.45 23.85
C TYR A 37 -28.09 -4.02 22.64
N ASP A 38 -29.36 -4.37 22.81
CA ASP A 38 -30.20 -4.91 21.72
C ASP A 38 -30.26 -3.94 20.53
N ALA A 39 -30.41 -2.65 20.83
CA ALA A 39 -30.49 -1.64 19.80
C ALA A 39 -29.14 -1.37 19.11
N ALA A 40 -28.01 -1.42 19.82
CA ALA A 40 -26.68 -1.30 19.23
C ALA A 40 -26.45 -2.39 18.18
N PHE A 41 -26.77 -3.65 18.51
CA PHE A 41 -26.72 -4.77 17.57
C PHE A 41 -27.71 -4.63 16.42
N LYS A 42 -28.93 -4.14 16.68
CA LYS A 42 -29.88 -3.84 15.60
C LYS A 42 -29.30 -2.84 14.59
N TYR A 43 -28.74 -1.72 15.06
CA TYR A 43 -28.12 -0.73 14.17
C TYR A 43 -26.90 -1.28 13.45
N PHE A 44 -26.10 -2.12 14.11
CA PHE A 44 -24.95 -2.79 13.48
C PHE A 44 -25.39 -3.70 12.32
N ASN A 45 -26.40 -4.54 12.56
CA ASN A 45 -26.95 -5.47 11.56
C ASN A 45 -27.68 -4.76 10.41
N GLU A 46 -28.21 -3.55 10.66
CA GLU A 46 -28.77 -2.66 9.63
C GLU A 46 -27.69 -1.83 8.91
N GLU A 47 -26.40 -2.12 9.11
CA GLU A 47 -25.24 -1.41 8.53
C GLU A 47 -25.17 0.08 8.89
N LYS A 48 -25.90 0.50 9.92
CA LYS A 48 -25.88 1.88 10.45
C LYS A 48 -24.73 2.04 11.43
N TYR A 49 -23.52 1.80 10.95
CA TYR A 49 -22.34 1.62 11.78
C TYR A 49 -22.00 2.83 12.67
N GLN A 50 -22.18 4.07 12.19
CA GLN A 50 -21.97 5.26 13.01
C GLN A 50 -22.91 5.33 14.23
N LYS A 51 -24.17 4.90 14.06
CA LYS A 51 -25.14 4.85 15.16
C LYS A 51 -24.84 3.70 16.11
N ALA A 52 -24.42 2.56 15.57
CA ALA A 52 -23.98 1.42 16.37
C ALA A 52 -22.76 1.79 17.22
N ALA A 53 -21.74 2.42 16.63
CA ALA A 53 -20.51 2.84 17.31
C ALA A 53 -20.81 3.74 18.51
N ALA A 54 -21.65 4.77 18.36
CA ALA A 54 -22.01 5.66 19.46
C ALA A 54 -22.78 4.95 20.58
N LEU A 55 -23.62 3.97 20.25
CA LEU A 55 -24.31 3.16 21.27
C LEU A 55 -23.34 2.21 21.98
N PHE A 56 -22.41 1.57 21.25
CA PHE A 56 -21.38 0.70 21.83
C PHE A 56 -20.37 1.48 22.67
N GLU A 57 -19.98 2.69 22.27
CA GLU A 57 -19.18 3.60 23.10
C GLU A 57 -19.87 3.87 24.43
N SER A 58 -21.14 4.27 24.39
CA SER A 58 -21.92 4.53 25.60
C SER A 58 -22.10 3.26 26.44
N LEU A 59 -22.31 2.10 25.81
CA LEU A 59 -22.41 0.81 26.50
C LEU A 59 -21.10 0.41 27.17
N SER A 60 -19.94 0.72 26.58
CA SER A 60 -18.63 0.32 27.11
C SER A 60 -18.42 0.80 28.55
N VAL A 61 -18.99 1.97 28.89
CA VAL A 61 -18.99 2.52 30.26
C VAL A 61 -19.93 1.74 31.17
N LEU A 62 -21.11 1.35 30.67
CA LEU A 62 -22.15 0.66 31.45
C LEU A 62 -21.84 -0.83 31.67
N THR A 63 -21.12 -1.46 30.75
CA THR A 63 -20.81 -2.90 30.78
C THR A 63 -19.39 -3.20 31.24
N ASN A 64 -18.63 -2.19 31.66
CA ASN A 64 -17.24 -2.37 32.10
C ASN A 64 -17.12 -3.40 33.24
N GLY A 65 -16.26 -4.40 33.07
CA GLY A 65 -16.05 -5.48 34.05
C GLY A 65 -17.18 -6.52 34.12
N THR A 66 -18.19 -6.43 33.25
CA THR A 66 -19.25 -7.44 33.12
C THR A 66 -18.90 -8.50 32.09
N GLU A 67 -19.67 -9.59 32.03
CA GLU A 67 -19.51 -10.63 31.01
C GLU A 67 -19.73 -10.14 29.56
N ARG A 68 -20.34 -8.96 29.38
CA ARG A 68 -20.57 -8.36 28.05
C ARG A 68 -19.47 -7.38 27.63
N ASP A 69 -18.51 -7.07 28.50
CA ASP A 69 -17.54 -6.00 28.29
C ASP A 69 -16.73 -6.20 27.00
N ASP A 70 -16.17 -7.41 26.83
CA ASP A 70 -15.35 -7.73 25.67
C ASP A 70 -16.16 -7.62 24.36
N THR A 71 -17.39 -8.14 24.35
CA THR A 71 -18.28 -8.10 23.20
C THR A 71 -18.62 -6.66 22.85
N VAL A 72 -18.98 -5.83 23.81
CA VAL A 72 -19.31 -4.41 23.57
C VAL A 72 -18.10 -3.66 23.02
N ARG A 73 -16.91 -3.83 23.60
CA ARG A 73 -15.69 -3.15 23.15
C ARG A 73 -15.23 -3.61 21.77
N TYR A 74 -15.33 -4.91 21.48
CA TYR A 74 -15.04 -5.44 20.15
C TYR A 74 -15.99 -4.86 19.09
N TYR A 75 -17.29 -4.88 19.35
CA TYR A 75 -18.28 -4.34 18.40
C TYR A 75 -18.24 -2.81 18.30
N TRP A 76 -17.73 -2.11 19.30
CA TRP A 76 -17.41 -0.69 19.18
C TRP A 76 -16.34 -0.46 18.11
N GLY A 77 -15.19 -1.14 18.23
CA GLY A 77 -14.11 -1.07 17.24
C GLY A 77 -14.57 -1.53 15.86
N LEU A 78 -15.29 -2.65 15.78
CA LEU A 78 -15.81 -3.18 14.52
C LEU A 78 -16.82 -2.23 13.86
N SER A 79 -17.65 -1.52 14.63
CA SER A 79 -18.56 -0.51 14.10
C SER A 79 -17.78 0.65 13.49
N ASN A 80 -16.76 1.17 14.17
CA ASN A 80 -15.91 2.24 13.62
C ASN A 80 -15.17 1.78 12.36
N TYR A 81 -14.63 0.56 12.36
CA TYR A 81 -13.97 -0.05 11.21
C TYR A 81 -14.90 -0.11 9.99
N ARG A 82 -16.12 -0.63 10.19
CA ARG A 82 -17.13 -0.73 9.12
C ARG A 82 -17.65 0.63 8.67
N ALA A 83 -17.62 1.63 9.54
CA ALA A 83 -17.87 3.03 9.20
C ALA A 83 -16.69 3.71 8.47
N SER A 84 -15.59 2.99 8.20
CA SER A 84 -14.33 3.50 7.65
C SER A 84 -13.62 4.56 8.51
N ASP A 85 -13.95 4.64 9.80
CA ASP A 85 -13.18 5.42 10.77
C ASP A 85 -12.05 4.54 11.33
N TYR A 86 -11.04 4.32 10.49
CA TYR A 86 -9.93 3.42 10.78
C TYR A 86 -9.04 3.94 11.92
N TYR A 87 -8.99 5.26 12.14
CA TYR A 87 -8.19 5.83 13.23
C TYR A 87 -8.81 5.47 14.59
N THR A 88 -10.10 5.74 14.76
CA THR A 88 -10.82 5.38 15.99
C THR A 88 -10.85 3.87 16.17
N ALA A 89 -11.09 3.10 15.09
CA ALA A 89 -11.11 1.64 15.13
C ALA A 89 -9.76 1.04 15.54
N GLU A 90 -8.64 1.57 15.05
CA GLU A 90 -7.30 1.13 15.46
C GLU A 90 -7.11 1.27 16.97
N THR A 91 -7.51 2.42 17.52
CA THR A 91 -7.44 2.69 18.96
C THR A 91 -8.32 1.70 19.72
N ASN A 92 -9.57 1.50 19.28
CA ASN A 92 -10.47 0.54 19.91
C ASN A 92 -9.90 -0.89 19.91
N PHE A 93 -9.34 -1.35 18.79
CA PHE A 93 -8.76 -2.69 18.72
C PHE A 93 -7.45 -2.83 19.49
N SER A 94 -6.63 -1.78 19.54
CA SER A 94 -5.44 -1.74 20.40
C SER A 94 -5.82 -1.93 21.87
N ASP A 95 -6.74 -1.10 22.37
CA ASP A 95 -7.24 -1.18 23.75
C ASP A 95 -7.89 -2.54 24.04
N PHE A 96 -8.61 -3.09 23.06
CA PHE A 96 -9.26 -4.39 23.18
C PHE A 96 -8.26 -5.54 23.33
N VAL A 97 -7.21 -5.59 22.50
CA VAL A 97 -6.20 -6.65 22.55
C VAL A 97 -5.40 -6.57 23.85
N GLU A 98 -5.11 -5.35 24.35
CA GLU A 98 -4.44 -5.15 25.63
C GLU A 98 -5.32 -5.60 26.81
N SER A 99 -6.60 -5.24 26.79
CA SER A 99 -7.53 -5.52 27.90
C SER A 99 -8.06 -6.96 27.91
N PHE A 100 -8.25 -7.56 26.74
CA PHE A 100 -8.88 -8.88 26.57
C PHE A 100 -8.04 -9.83 25.68
N PRO A 101 -6.76 -10.09 25.99
CA PRO A 101 -5.87 -10.88 25.14
C PRO A 101 -6.30 -12.36 24.97
N ARG A 102 -7.23 -12.83 25.82
CA ARG A 102 -7.79 -14.19 25.81
C ARG A 102 -9.24 -14.27 25.29
N SER A 103 -9.85 -13.14 24.91
CA SER A 103 -11.20 -13.15 24.34
C SER A 103 -11.19 -13.95 23.02
N PRO A 104 -12.29 -14.65 22.67
CA PRO A 104 -12.42 -15.27 21.35
C PRO A 104 -12.26 -14.26 20.19
N PHE A 105 -12.51 -12.97 20.43
CA PHE A 105 -12.32 -11.93 19.41
C PHE A 105 -10.89 -11.41 19.30
N ALA A 106 -9.97 -11.81 20.20
CA ALA A 106 -8.63 -11.21 20.29
C ALA A 106 -7.80 -11.43 19.02
N SER A 107 -7.88 -12.62 18.41
CA SER A 107 -7.14 -12.93 17.18
C SER A 107 -7.56 -12.01 16.02
N GLU A 108 -8.87 -11.89 15.81
CA GLU A 108 -9.44 -11.06 14.75
C GLU A 108 -9.20 -9.56 15.03
N ALA A 109 -9.34 -9.11 16.28
CA ALA A 109 -9.04 -7.74 16.67
C ALA A 109 -7.59 -7.34 16.40
N ARG A 110 -6.62 -8.24 16.63
CA ARG A 110 -5.21 -8.00 16.27
C ARG A 110 -5.06 -7.74 14.78
N PHE A 111 -5.68 -8.58 13.94
CA PHE A 111 -5.61 -8.40 12.49
C PHE A 111 -6.32 -7.12 12.03
N LEU A 112 -7.54 -6.86 12.51
CA LEU A 112 -8.30 -5.66 12.15
C LEU A 112 -7.57 -4.37 12.55
N ARG A 113 -6.84 -4.37 13.65
CA ARG A 113 -5.94 -3.27 14.02
C ARG A 113 -4.89 -3.01 12.94
N LEU A 114 -4.23 -4.06 12.41
CA LEU A 114 -3.22 -3.91 11.35
C LEU A 114 -3.85 -3.38 10.05
N ASP A 115 -5.02 -3.88 9.69
CA ASP A 115 -5.74 -3.40 8.51
C ASP A 115 -6.16 -1.92 8.68
N CYS A 116 -6.53 -1.48 9.88
CA CYS A 116 -6.75 -0.06 10.18
C CYS A 116 -5.48 0.77 9.96
N LEU A 117 -4.33 0.32 10.47
CA LEU A 117 -3.04 0.99 10.28
C LEU A 117 -2.70 1.08 8.78
N TYR A 118 -2.83 -0.02 8.05
CA TYR A 118 -2.60 -0.09 6.61
C TYR A 118 -3.50 0.89 5.84
N ARG A 119 -4.81 0.90 6.11
CA ARG A 119 -5.78 1.78 5.44
C ARG A 119 -5.60 3.26 5.80
N SER A 120 -5.00 3.54 6.95
CA SER A 120 -4.67 4.91 7.38
C SER A 120 -3.40 5.46 6.74
N THR A 121 -2.66 4.64 5.98
CA THR A 121 -1.48 5.09 5.24
C THR A 121 -1.85 5.95 4.03
N LEU A 122 -0.90 6.79 3.62
CA LEU A 122 -1.08 7.75 2.53
C LEU A 122 -0.33 7.32 1.26
N ARG A 123 -0.68 7.96 0.13
CA ARG A 123 0.10 7.84 -1.11
C ARG A 123 1.53 8.34 -0.93
N TYR A 124 2.46 7.83 -1.75
CA TYR A 124 3.91 7.97 -1.57
C TYR A 124 4.41 9.41 -1.54
N GLU A 125 3.70 10.37 -2.15
CA GLU A 125 4.09 11.77 -2.17
C GLU A 125 3.99 12.44 -0.79
N LEU A 126 3.07 11.96 0.06
CA LEU A 126 2.78 12.53 1.38
C LEU A 126 3.70 11.95 2.46
N ASP A 127 3.51 12.39 3.71
CA ASP A 127 4.24 11.86 4.86
C ASP A 127 4.10 10.34 4.98
N GLN A 128 5.21 9.66 5.32
CA GLN A 128 5.29 8.20 5.38
C GLN A 128 5.48 7.65 6.79
N ALA A 129 5.36 8.48 7.84
CA ALA A 129 5.39 7.96 9.21
C ALA A 129 4.30 6.90 9.46
N PRO A 130 3.04 7.06 8.98
CA PRO A 130 2.04 6.00 9.10
C PRO A 130 2.43 4.70 8.38
N THR A 131 3.09 4.80 7.22
CA THR A 131 3.57 3.64 6.45
C THR A 131 4.61 2.85 7.24
N HIS A 132 5.58 3.52 7.85
CA HIS A 132 6.58 2.85 8.69
C HIS A 132 5.95 2.21 9.93
N ASN A 133 4.98 2.88 10.56
CA ASN A 133 4.26 2.33 11.70
C ASN A 133 3.48 1.05 11.32
N ALA A 134 2.78 1.06 10.19
CA ALA A 134 2.06 -0.10 9.69
C ALA A 134 3.01 -1.27 9.37
N ILE A 135 4.13 -1.02 8.69
CA ILE A 135 5.15 -2.06 8.40
C ILE A 135 5.66 -2.70 9.69
N ASN A 136 6.01 -1.89 10.70
CA ASN A 136 6.53 -2.40 11.96
C ASN A 136 5.50 -3.28 12.68
N ALA A 137 4.25 -2.82 12.77
CA ALA A 137 3.18 -3.56 13.42
C ALA A 137 2.85 -4.89 12.71
N ILE A 138 2.85 -4.89 11.37
CA ILE A 138 2.59 -6.11 10.59
C ILE A 138 3.75 -7.10 10.75
N ASN A 139 5.01 -6.64 10.71
CA ASN A 139 6.16 -7.51 10.93
C ASN A 139 6.16 -8.13 12.33
N GLU A 140 5.84 -7.34 13.37
CA GLU A 140 5.70 -7.82 14.74
C GLU A 140 4.61 -8.91 14.83
N TYR A 141 3.43 -8.66 14.24
CA TYR A 141 2.36 -9.65 14.18
C TYR A 141 2.77 -10.96 13.50
N LEU A 142 3.47 -10.91 12.37
CA LEU A 142 3.94 -12.10 11.66
C LEU A 142 5.03 -12.86 12.44
N LEU A 143 5.86 -12.15 13.21
CA LEU A 143 6.85 -12.77 14.09
C LEU A 143 6.21 -13.47 15.28
N GLU A 144 5.17 -12.86 15.88
CA GLU A 144 4.45 -13.42 17.03
C GLU A 144 3.47 -14.53 16.64
N HIS A 145 2.92 -14.47 15.42
CA HIS A 145 1.89 -15.38 14.92
C HIS A 145 2.27 -15.97 13.55
N PRO A 146 3.32 -16.81 13.47
CA PRO A 146 3.86 -17.31 12.20
C PRO A 146 2.89 -18.20 11.40
N GLU A 147 1.91 -18.83 12.06
CA GLU A 147 0.90 -19.71 11.44
C GLU A 147 -0.48 -19.03 11.33
N THR A 148 -0.53 -17.70 11.33
CA THR A 148 -1.80 -16.95 11.18
C THR A 148 -2.47 -17.19 9.82
N GLU A 149 -3.79 -17.33 9.83
CA GLU A 149 -4.62 -17.39 8.60
C GLU A 149 -4.49 -16.11 7.74
N HIS A 150 -4.11 -14.99 8.37
CA HIS A 150 -3.96 -13.69 7.72
C HIS A 150 -2.57 -13.47 7.09
N GLY A 151 -1.69 -14.48 7.11
CA GLY A 151 -0.26 -14.33 6.75
C GLY A 151 -0.03 -13.84 5.32
N GLN A 152 -0.81 -14.37 4.37
CA GLN A 152 -0.75 -13.92 2.98
C GLN A 152 -1.19 -12.46 2.82
N VAL A 153 -2.29 -12.07 3.47
CA VAL A 153 -2.80 -10.69 3.41
C VAL A 153 -1.80 -9.70 3.99
N CYS A 154 -1.18 -10.04 5.12
CA CYS A 154 -0.11 -9.24 5.72
C CYS A 154 1.11 -9.09 4.79
N SER A 155 1.50 -10.16 4.09
CA SER A 155 2.60 -10.10 3.12
C SER A 155 2.27 -9.18 1.94
N GLU A 156 1.04 -9.26 1.41
CA GLU A 156 0.57 -8.37 0.34
C GLU A 156 0.52 -6.90 0.78
N MET A 157 0.11 -6.62 2.04
CA MET A 157 0.18 -5.28 2.63
C MET A 157 1.62 -4.77 2.72
N LEU A 158 2.56 -5.60 3.20
CA LEU A 158 3.98 -5.24 3.29
C LEU A 158 4.57 -4.93 1.92
N ASP A 159 4.27 -5.72 0.90
CA ASP A 159 4.74 -5.49 -0.47
C ASP A 159 4.25 -4.13 -1.01
N ASP A 160 2.97 -3.81 -0.80
CA ASP A 160 2.42 -2.52 -1.22
C ASP A 160 3.03 -1.34 -0.46
N LEU A 161 3.18 -1.45 0.87
CA LEU A 161 3.78 -0.41 1.70
C LEU A 161 5.25 -0.15 1.33
N ASN A 162 6.05 -1.22 1.18
CA ASN A 162 7.46 -1.10 0.78
C ASN A 162 7.59 -0.52 -0.64
N LYS A 163 6.72 -0.92 -1.57
CA LYS A 163 6.66 -0.33 -2.91
C LYS A 163 6.40 1.18 -2.89
N ARG A 164 5.56 1.68 -1.98
CA ARG A 164 5.32 3.13 -1.82
C ARG A 164 6.59 3.84 -1.34
N LEU A 165 7.29 3.27 -0.35
CA LEU A 165 8.56 3.82 0.14
C LEU A 165 9.62 3.89 -0.96
N ASP A 166 9.78 2.80 -1.71
CA ASP A 166 10.72 2.74 -2.84
C ASP A 166 10.38 3.76 -3.93
N THR A 167 9.09 3.90 -4.25
CA THR A 167 8.60 4.87 -5.24
C THR A 167 8.89 6.30 -4.79
N LYS A 168 8.67 6.62 -3.51
CA LYS A 168 8.97 7.94 -2.95
C LYS A 168 10.45 8.27 -3.07
N ALA A 169 11.32 7.36 -2.63
CA ALA A 169 12.77 7.55 -2.65
C ALA A 169 13.28 7.77 -4.09
N TYR A 170 12.85 6.92 -5.02
CA TYR A 170 13.21 7.01 -6.42
C TYR A 170 12.73 8.31 -7.08
N GLU A 171 11.44 8.66 -6.95
CA GLU A 171 10.87 9.85 -7.59
C GLU A 171 11.48 11.14 -7.04
N ALA A 172 11.76 11.19 -5.74
CA ALA A 172 12.45 12.32 -5.12
C ALA A 172 13.86 12.50 -5.70
N ALA A 173 14.63 11.42 -5.85
CA ALA A 173 15.96 11.48 -6.45
C ALA A 173 15.93 11.80 -7.96
N ARG A 174 14.94 11.27 -8.69
CA ARG A 174 14.75 11.52 -10.12
C ARG A 174 14.27 12.94 -10.42
N LEU A 175 13.65 13.63 -9.47
CA LEU A 175 13.25 15.03 -9.64
C LEU A 175 14.45 15.91 -9.99
N TYR A 176 15.60 15.70 -9.34
CA TYR A 176 16.83 16.43 -9.67
C TYR A 176 17.27 16.22 -11.12
N TYR A 177 17.13 15.00 -11.66
CA TYR A 177 17.41 14.73 -13.08
C TYR A 177 16.48 15.55 -13.98
N LYS A 178 15.18 15.59 -13.66
CA LYS A 178 14.18 16.36 -14.42
C LYS A 178 14.45 17.87 -14.36
N MET A 179 15.04 18.35 -13.28
CA MET A 179 15.46 19.74 -13.10
C MET A 179 16.84 20.03 -13.71
N GLU A 180 17.48 19.04 -14.33
CA GLU A 180 18.84 19.13 -14.89
C GLU A 180 19.94 19.40 -13.85
N ASP A 181 19.65 19.23 -12.56
CA ASP A 181 20.67 19.19 -11.51
C ASP A 181 21.29 17.79 -11.45
N TYR A 182 22.13 17.51 -12.43
CA TYR A 182 22.73 16.19 -12.61
C TYR A 182 23.69 15.80 -11.48
N ILE A 183 24.29 16.77 -10.79
CA ILE A 183 25.16 16.47 -9.64
C ILE A 183 24.29 15.98 -8.48
N ALA A 184 23.26 16.74 -8.12
CA ALA A 184 22.35 16.37 -7.05
C ALA A 184 21.63 15.06 -7.38
N SER A 185 21.20 14.87 -8.63
CA SER A 185 20.54 13.65 -9.07
C SER A 185 21.40 12.41 -8.88
N ARG A 186 22.66 12.44 -9.35
CA ARG A 186 23.58 11.32 -9.19
C ARG A 186 23.78 10.97 -7.71
N VAL A 187 23.97 11.98 -6.86
CA VAL A 187 24.17 11.77 -5.41
C VAL A 187 22.91 11.21 -4.76
N ALA A 188 21.75 11.81 -5.01
CA ALA A 188 20.47 11.38 -4.44
C ALA A 188 20.14 9.94 -4.84
N LEU A 189 20.30 9.60 -6.13
CA LEU A 189 20.05 8.25 -6.65
C LEU A 189 20.99 7.21 -6.05
N ARG A 190 22.27 7.54 -5.84
CA ARG A 190 23.21 6.67 -5.14
C ARG A 190 22.83 6.46 -3.67
N ASN A 191 22.30 7.49 -3.02
CA ASN A 191 21.83 7.36 -1.64
C ASN A 191 20.60 6.43 -1.57
N VAL A 192 19.68 6.48 -2.55
CA VAL A 192 18.57 5.52 -2.62
C VAL A 192 19.07 4.07 -2.59
N LEU A 193 20.07 3.72 -3.41
CA LEU A 193 20.64 2.37 -3.43
C LEU A 193 21.52 2.03 -2.22
N LYS A 194 22.07 3.06 -1.56
CA LYS A 194 22.81 2.88 -0.31
C LYS A 194 21.87 2.53 0.83
N ASP A 195 20.72 3.18 0.88
CA ASP A 195 19.72 3.00 1.93
C ASP A 195 18.88 1.72 1.69
N ASN A 196 18.59 1.40 0.42
CA ASN A 196 17.96 0.15 0.01
C ASN A 196 18.56 -0.39 -1.29
N SER A 197 19.42 -1.41 -1.21
CA SER A 197 20.02 -2.03 -2.39
C SER A 197 19.00 -2.79 -3.24
N GLU A 198 17.96 -3.32 -2.62
CA GLU A 198 16.91 -4.12 -3.28
C GLU A 198 15.73 -3.27 -3.76
N ASN A 199 15.90 -1.94 -3.82
CA ASN A 199 14.86 -1.04 -4.28
C ASN A 199 14.32 -1.47 -5.65
N ILE A 200 12.99 -1.54 -5.79
CA ILE A 200 12.36 -2.06 -7.01
C ILE A 200 12.70 -1.27 -8.28
N PHE A 201 13.19 -0.04 -8.15
CA PHE A 201 13.64 0.81 -9.26
C PHE A 201 15.15 0.72 -9.50
N ARG A 202 15.87 -0.27 -8.94
CA ARG A 202 17.34 -0.36 -9.02
C ARG A 202 17.89 -0.17 -10.42
N GLU A 203 17.31 -0.85 -11.42
CA GLU A 203 17.72 -0.71 -12.82
C GLU A 203 17.55 0.72 -13.35
N ASP A 204 16.40 1.34 -13.11
CA ASP A 204 16.15 2.74 -13.49
C ASP A 204 17.11 3.68 -12.76
N ILE A 205 17.37 3.44 -11.48
CA ILE A 205 18.27 4.24 -10.64
C ILE A 205 19.69 4.20 -11.20
N LEU A 206 20.23 3.02 -11.48
CA LEU A 206 21.57 2.85 -12.07
C LEU A 206 21.66 3.54 -13.44
N TYR A 207 20.61 3.41 -14.26
CA TYR A 207 20.55 4.12 -15.55
C TYR A 207 20.61 5.64 -15.35
N TYR A 208 19.79 6.20 -14.47
CA TYR A 208 19.77 7.65 -14.23
C TYR A 208 21.04 8.17 -13.55
N ILE A 209 21.75 7.35 -12.77
CA ILE A 209 23.09 7.67 -12.26
C ILE A 209 24.05 7.86 -13.44
N ALA A 210 24.13 6.89 -14.35
CA ALA A 210 25.00 6.97 -15.53
C ALA A 210 24.62 8.15 -16.44
N MET A 211 23.33 8.34 -16.72
CA MET A 211 22.83 9.46 -17.51
C MET A 211 23.17 10.81 -16.89
N SER A 212 23.00 10.96 -15.57
CA SER A 212 23.36 12.18 -14.85
C SER A 212 24.84 12.50 -15.02
N SER A 213 25.71 11.51 -14.82
CA SER A 213 27.16 11.69 -15.01
C SER A 213 27.53 12.09 -16.43
N TYR A 214 26.92 11.46 -17.43
CA TYR A 214 27.15 11.81 -18.83
C TYR A 214 26.70 13.24 -19.15
N LYS A 215 25.47 13.60 -18.80
CA LYS A 215 24.90 14.94 -19.06
C LYS A 215 25.70 16.01 -18.34
N TYR A 216 26.10 15.75 -17.09
CA TYR A 216 26.99 16.64 -16.36
C TYR A 216 28.30 16.83 -17.11
N ALA A 217 28.98 15.76 -17.52
CA ALA A 217 30.22 15.84 -18.29
C ALA A 217 30.02 16.62 -19.60
N GLN A 218 28.98 16.33 -20.36
CA GLN A 218 28.70 16.97 -21.64
C GLN A 218 28.50 18.49 -21.51
N LEU A 219 27.74 18.93 -20.52
CA LEU A 219 27.42 20.35 -20.27
C LEU A 219 28.55 21.11 -19.56
N SER A 220 29.64 20.43 -19.23
CA SER A 220 30.78 21.01 -18.52
C SER A 220 31.71 21.82 -19.43
N VAL A 221 32.42 22.78 -18.83
CA VAL A 221 33.58 23.42 -19.48
C VAL A 221 34.65 22.38 -19.81
N ARG A 222 35.33 22.56 -20.97
CA ARG A 222 36.32 21.61 -21.51
C ARG A 222 37.36 21.12 -20.50
N ALA A 223 37.86 22.02 -19.65
CA ALA A 223 38.84 21.70 -18.62
C ALA A 223 38.37 20.67 -17.58
N LYS A 224 37.06 20.48 -17.42
CA LYS A 224 36.45 19.53 -16.47
C LYS A 224 35.82 18.31 -17.15
N GLN A 225 35.60 18.36 -18.47
CA GLN A 225 34.92 17.29 -19.21
C GLN A 225 35.65 15.96 -19.09
N LYS A 226 36.99 15.95 -19.18
CA LYS A 226 37.79 14.72 -19.11
C LYS A 226 37.49 13.93 -17.83
N ASP A 227 37.64 14.56 -16.67
CA ASP A 227 37.45 13.89 -15.37
C ASP A 227 35.99 13.46 -15.19
N ARG A 228 35.02 14.28 -15.64
CA ARG A 228 33.59 13.97 -15.53
C ARG A 228 33.16 12.83 -16.45
N TYR A 229 33.74 12.72 -17.65
CA TYR A 229 33.51 11.56 -18.52
C TYR A 229 34.09 10.28 -17.92
N LEU A 230 35.21 10.33 -17.18
CA LEU A 230 35.72 9.16 -16.46
C LEU A 230 34.72 8.68 -15.39
N VAL A 231 34.11 9.60 -14.64
CA VAL A 231 33.02 9.25 -13.68
C VAL A 231 31.85 8.57 -14.39
N PHE A 232 31.47 9.06 -15.58
CA PHE A 232 30.45 8.38 -16.38
C PHE A 232 30.89 6.98 -16.81
N LEU A 233 32.15 6.77 -17.22
CA LEU A 233 32.63 5.44 -17.57
C LEU A 233 32.49 4.47 -16.39
N ASP A 234 32.80 4.91 -15.17
CA ASP A 234 32.66 4.10 -13.96
C ASP A 234 31.18 3.72 -13.72
N ASP A 235 30.27 4.70 -13.80
CA ASP A 235 28.83 4.45 -13.63
C ASP A 235 28.27 3.56 -14.75
N TYR A 236 28.76 3.71 -15.99
CA TYR A 236 28.45 2.85 -17.12
C TYR A 236 28.90 1.40 -16.87
N TYR A 237 30.14 1.21 -16.43
CA TYR A 237 30.65 -0.13 -16.14
C TYR A 237 29.91 -0.80 -14.98
N ASN A 238 29.53 -0.02 -13.97
CA ASN A 238 28.66 -0.51 -12.90
C ASN A 238 27.32 -0.99 -13.47
N PHE A 239 26.68 -0.19 -14.33
CA PHE A 239 25.42 -0.56 -14.96
C PHE A 239 25.55 -1.86 -15.78
N ILE A 240 26.50 -1.96 -16.70
CA ILE A 240 26.59 -3.14 -17.58
C ILE A 240 27.11 -4.38 -16.86
N GLY A 241 27.83 -4.20 -15.75
CA GLY A 241 28.30 -5.29 -14.89
C GLY A 241 27.15 -5.92 -14.10
N GLU A 242 26.23 -5.09 -13.57
CA GLU A 242 25.06 -5.57 -12.84
C GLU A 242 23.90 -6.00 -13.77
N LEU A 243 23.69 -5.26 -14.87
CA LEU A 243 22.54 -5.39 -15.76
C LEU A 243 22.98 -5.58 -17.21
N PRO A 244 23.57 -6.74 -17.55
CA PRO A 244 24.07 -6.99 -18.90
C PRO A 244 22.95 -6.97 -19.96
N VAL A 245 21.75 -7.40 -19.56
CA VAL A 245 20.52 -7.38 -20.38
C VAL A 245 19.60 -6.32 -19.80
N SER A 246 19.40 -5.23 -20.54
CA SER A 246 18.57 -4.11 -20.11
C SER A 246 18.01 -3.34 -21.32
N PRO A 247 16.77 -2.81 -21.25
CA PRO A 247 16.27 -1.86 -22.24
C PRO A 247 17.13 -0.59 -22.36
N TYR A 248 17.93 -0.25 -21.36
CA TYR A 248 18.81 0.93 -21.36
C TYR A 248 20.18 0.68 -22.00
N ARG A 249 20.54 -0.58 -22.24
CA ARG A 249 21.91 -0.98 -22.62
C ARG A 249 22.41 -0.27 -23.88
N LYS A 250 21.61 -0.31 -24.94
CA LYS A 250 21.99 0.22 -26.26
C LYS A 250 22.26 1.73 -26.22
N GLU A 251 21.45 2.47 -25.47
CA GLU A 251 21.62 3.91 -25.30
C GLU A 251 22.91 4.22 -24.53
N LEU A 252 23.13 3.55 -23.40
CA LEU A 252 24.35 3.72 -22.61
C LEU A 252 25.61 3.33 -23.39
N ASP A 253 25.58 2.28 -24.22
CA ASP A 253 26.70 1.90 -25.08
C ASP A 253 27.04 2.99 -26.10
N VAL A 254 26.05 3.67 -26.66
CA VAL A 254 26.26 4.81 -27.57
C VAL A 254 26.87 5.99 -26.83
N LEU A 255 26.37 6.31 -25.63
CA LEU A 255 26.94 7.38 -24.80
C LEU A 255 28.36 7.08 -24.36
N TYR A 256 28.65 5.82 -24.02
CA TYR A 256 30.00 5.32 -23.73
C TYR A 256 30.98 5.62 -24.87
N ARG A 257 30.59 5.30 -26.10
CA ARG A 257 31.41 5.56 -27.30
C ARG A 257 31.64 7.05 -27.52
N ARG A 258 30.60 7.88 -27.34
CA ARG A 258 30.72 9.35 -27.41
C ARG A 258 31.70 9.88 -26.36
N ALA A 259 31.61 9.39 -25.13
CA ALA A 259 32.53 9.74 -24.05
C ALA A 259 33.97 9.28 -24.35
N GLN A 260 34.17 8.07 -24.86
CA GLN A 260 35.49 7.58 -25.27
C GLN A 260 36.12 8.43 -26.37
N LYS A 261 35.33 8.81 -27.40
CA LYS A 261 35.77 9.72 -28.48
C LYS A 261 36.14 11.09 -27.91
N ALA A 262 35.35 11.64 -26.99
CA ALA A 262 35.64 12.90 -26.31
C ALA A 262 36.93 12.83 -25.45
N LEU A 263 37.26 11.64 -24.94
CA LEU A 263 38.51 11.35 -24.22
C LEU A 263 39.70 11.07 -25.16
N GLY A 264 39.52 11.10 -26.49
CA GLY A 264 40.56 10.83 -27.47
C GLY A 264 40.96 9.36 -27.58
N ARG A 265 40.10 8.43 -27.14
CA ARG A 265 40.34 6.99 -27.27
C ARG A 265 39.84 6.50 -28.62
N PRO A 266 40.51 5.51 -29.26
CA PRO A 266 40.01 4.90 -30.49
C PRO A 266 38.71 4.15 -30.21
N VAL A 267 37.69 4.41 -31.03
CA VAL A 267 36.37 3.77 -30.93
C VAL A 267 36.00 3.26 -32.32
N ASP A 268 35.40 2.07 -32.38
CA ASP A 268 34.80 1.58 -33.62
C ASP A 268 33.59 2.46 -34.00
N THR A 269 33.75 3.25 -35.08
CA THR A 269 32.77 4.24 -35.55
C THR A 269 31.68 3.64 -36.44
N THR A 270 31.69 2.33 -36.71
CA THR A 270 30.76 1.69 -37.66
C THR A 270 29.31 1.59 -37.16
N VAL A 271 29.00 2.06 -35.95
CA VAL A 271 27.75 1.73 -35.26
C VAL A 271 27.20 2.96 -34.47
N TYR A 272 26.03 3.44 -34.93
CA TYR A 272 25.09 4.39 -34.30
C TYR A 272 25.58 5.83 -33.99
N GLU A 273 26.17 6.55 -34.96
CA GLU A 273 26.52 7.97 -34.72
C GLU A 273 25.28 8.89 -34.59
N ASP A 274 24.15 8.55 -35.24
CA ASP A 274 23.01 9.48 -35.43
C ASP A 274 21.79 9.24 -34.52
N ALA A 275 21.83 8.28 -33.59
CA ALA A 275 20.67 8.01 -32.72
C ALA A 275 20.48 9.12 -31.66
N ASP A 276 19.32 9.75 -31.66
CA ASP A 276 18.89 10.75 -30.67
C ASP A 276 18.21 10.07 -29.47
N GLU A 277 18.22 10.73 -28.31
CA GLU A 277 17.60 10.29 -27.03
C GLU A 277 16.12 9.92 -27.22
N ARG A 278 15.45 10.58 -28.16
CA ARG A 278 14.06 10.31 -28.54
C ARG A 278 13.85 8.94 -29.19
N ASP A 279 14.83 8.44 -29.95
CA ASP A 279 14.72 7.14 -30.61
C ASP A 279 14.92 6.01 -29.60
N PHE A 280 15.88 6.17 -28.68
CA PHE A 280 16.04 5.27 -27.56
C PHE A 280 14.78 5.25 -26.67
N ALA A 281 14.20 6.42 -26.36
CA ALA A 281 12.97 6.47 -25.57
C ALA A 281 11.80 5.72 -26.22
N LYS A 282 11.67 5.77 -27.55
CA LYS A 282 10.65 4.99 -28.28
C LYS A 282 10.94 3.49 -28.22
N GLU A 283 12.19 3.09 -28.42
CA GLU A 283 12.64 1.70 -28.36
C GLU A 283 12.41 1.11 -26.96
N ARG A 284 12.78 1.83 -25.90
CA ARG A 284 12.51 1.43 -24.50
C ARG A 284 11.02 1.24 -24.23
N LYS A 285 10.17 2.18 -24.66
CA LYS A 285 8.71 2.05 -24.51
C LYS A 285 8.16 0.81 -25.23
N LYS A 286 8.75 0.45 -26.38
CA LYS A 286 8.38 -0.76 -27.13
C LYS A 286 8.77 -2.01 -26.34
N LEU A 287 10.03 -2.10 -25.88
CA LEU A 287 10.54 -3.21 -25.08
C LEU A 287 9.73 -3.41 -23.79
N VAL A 288 9.44 -2.34 -23.05
CA VAL A 288 8.62 -2.39 -21.83
C VAL A 288 7.19 -2.86 -22.13
N LYS A 289 6.63 -2.50 -23.29
CA LYS A 289 5.31 -2.97 -23.70
C LYS A 289 5.32 -4.46 -24.05
N GLU A 290 6.41 -4.93 -24.64
CA GLU A 290 6.62 -6.35 -24.97
C GLU A 290 6.80 -7.18 -23.71
N SER A 291 7.66 -6.77 -22.78
CA SER A 291 7.85 -7.46 -21.49
C SER A 291 6.54 -7.54 -20.69
N ARG A 292 5.76 -6.45 -20.61
CA ARG A 292 4.45 -6.46 -19.95
C ARG A 292 3.44 -7.41 -20.60
N LYS A 293 3.54 -7.65 -21.91
CA LYS A 293 2.68 -8.63 -22.60
C LYS A 293 3.12 -10.04 -22.26
N GLU A 294 4.43 -10.29 -22.24
CA GLU A 294 5.02 -11.57 -21.85
C GLU A 294 4.66 -11.90 -20.39
N ASP A 295 4.82 -10.97 -19.46
CA ASP A 295 4.42 -11.14 -18.05
C ASP A 295 2.94 -11.50 -17.91
N ARG A 296 2.07 -10.82 -18.66
CA ARG A 296 0.63 -11.13 -18.66
C ARG A 296 0.34 -12.50 -19.24
N ALA A 297 1.04 -12.90 -20.30
CA ALA A 297 0.92 -14.23 -20.89
C ALA A 297 1.40 -15.30 -19.91
N SER A 298 2.56 -15.10 -19.28
CA SER A 298 3.11 -15.99 -18.25
C SER A 298 2.18 -16.12 -17.06
N LYS A 299 1.65 -15.01 -16.52
CA LYS A 299 0.66 -15.05 -15.43
C LYS A 299 -0.64 -15.75 -15.81
N LYS A 300 -1.08 -15.61 -17.07
CA LYS A 300 -2.26 -16.32 -17.59
C LYS A 300 -2.00 -17.83 -17.66
N LEU A 301 -0.86 -18.24 -18.22
CA LEU A 301 -0.44 -19.64 -18.27
C LEU A 301 -0.30 -20.25 -16.88
N LEU A 302 0.26 -19.50 -15.92
CA LEU A 302 0.41 -19.95 -14.53
C LEU A 302 -0.93 -20.10 -13.81
N LYS A 303 -1.93 -19.29 -14.19
CA LYS A 303 -3.29 -19.39 -13.69
C LYS A 303 -4.00 -20.59 -14.30
N GLU A 304 -3.90 -20.76 -15.62
CA GLU A 304 -4.44 -21.92 -16.34
C GLU A 304 -3.85 -23.23 -15.81
N SER A 305 -2.52 -23.30 -15.61
CA SER A 305 -1.88 -24.50 -15.02
C SER A 305 -2.32 -24.79 -13.59
N LYS A 306 -2.65 -23.76 -12.80
CA LYS A 306 -3.16 -23.96 -11.44
C LYS A 306 -4.62 -24.43 -11.46
N GLU A 307 -5.42 -23.95 -12.41
CA GLU A 307 -6.79 -24.40 -12.61
C GLU A 307 -6.82 -25.86 -13.09
N ASP A 308 -5.95 -26.24 -14.04
CA ASP A 308 -5.82 -27.63 -14.54
C ASP A 308 -5.42 -28.61 -13.43
N VAL A 309 -4.45 -28.26 -12.57
CA VAL A 309 -4.03 -29.10 -11.43
C VAL A 309 -5.14 -29.26 -10.39
N VAL A 310 -5.95 -28.22 -10.17
CA VAL A 310 -7.10 -28.30 -9.27
C VAL A 310 -8.20 -29.17 -9.89
N GLU A 311 -8.44 -29.07 -11.20
CA GLU A 311 -9.43 -29.89 -11.88
C GLU A 311 -9.04 -31.38 -11.92
N GLU A 312 -7.76 -31.68 -12.12
CA GLU A 312 -7.20 -33.05 -12.04
C GLU A 312 -7.31 -33.64 -10.62
N ALA A 313 -6.98 -32.85 -9.58
CA ALA A 313 -7.13 -33.28 -8.19
C ALA A 313 -8.61 -33.54 -7.78
N VAL A 314 -9.55 -32.75 -8.30
CA VAL A 314 -11.00 -32.93 -8.06
C VAL A 314 -11.55 -34.15 -8.81
N LEU A 315 -10.96 -34.52 -9.95
CA LEU A 315 -11.31 -35.75 -10.67
C LEU A 315 -10.79 -36.99 -9.92
N ASP A 316 -9.54 -36.97 -9.47
CA ASP A 316 -8.95 -38.05 -8.66
C ASP A 316 -9.75 -38.29 -7.37
N GLU A 317 -10.16 -37.23 -6.67
CA GLU A 317 -10.94 -37.34 -5.44
C GLU A 317 -12.35 -37.92 -5.70
N LYS A 318 -12.96 -37.64 -6.85
CA LYS A 318 -14.24 -38.26 -7.25
C LYS A 318 -14.08 -39.73 -7.63
N GLU A 319 -12.97 -40.11 -8.26
CA GLU A 319 -12.68 -41.51 -8.60
C GLU A 319 -12.40 -42.36 -7.34
N ILE A 320 -11.67 -41.81 -6.36
CA ILE A 320 -11.41 -42.46 -5.07
C ILE A 320 -12.73 -42.67 -4.31
N ASN A 321 -13.58 -41.64 -4.22
CA ASN A 321 -14.88 -41.74 -3.54
C ASN A 321 -15.85 -42.71 -4.26
N ALA A 322 -15.76 -42.84 -5.58
CA ALA A 322 -16.54 -43.81 -6.35
C ALA A 322 -16.07 -45.26 -6.11
N ALA A 323 -14.77 -45.48 -5.93
CA ALA A 323 -14.19 -46.77 -5.60
C ALA A 323 -14.57 -47.23 -4.18
N GLU A 324 -14.48 -46.34 -3.18
CA GLU A 324 -14.86 -46.66 -1.79
C GLU A 324 -16.37 -46.89 -1.61
N GLY A 325 -17.21 -46.26 -2.44
CA GLY A 325 -18.66 -46.48 -2.47
C GLY A 325 -19.07 -47.84 -3.09
N ALA A 326 -18.21 -48.43 -3.92
CA ALA A 326 -18.46 -49.71 -4.58
C ALA A 326 -18.08 -50.93 -3.71
N GLU A 327 -17.14 -50.79 -2.77
CA GLU A 327 -16.77 -51.86 -1.82
C GLU A 327 -17.74 -52.01 -0.63
N LYS A 328 -18.71 -51.10 -0.46
CA LYS A 328 -19.72 -51.12 0.61
C LYS A 328 -21.10 -51.65 0.19
N LYS A 329 -21.21 -52.28 -0.98
CA LYS A 329 -22.40 -53.03 -1.44
C LYS A 329 -22.04 -54.47 -1.70
#